data_AF-A0A965IHD3-F1
#
_entry.id   AF-A0A965IHD3-F1
#
_cell.length_a   1.000
_cell.length_b   1.000
_cell.length_c   1.000
_cell.angle_alpha   90.00
_cell.angle_beta   90.00
_cell.angle_gamma   90.00
#
_symmetry.space_group_name_H-M   'P 1'
#
loop_
_entity.id
_entity.type
_entity.pdbx_description
1 polymer ?
#
loop_
_entity_poly.entity_id
_entity_poly.type
_entity_poly.pdbx_seq_one_letter_code
_entity_poly.pdbx_strand_id
1 'polypeptide(L)' 'LVATAKKNKVDLIVMASHGRKGIKRLLLGSETQQVLTHTTIPVLVTR' A
#
# COMPACT_ATOMS: atom_id res chain seq x y z
N LEU A 1 -6.36 4.45 5.51
CA LEU A 1 -5.35 4.93 4.53
C LEU A 1 -6.01 5.58 3.30
N VAL A 2 -6.81 4.85 2.52
CA VAL A 2 -7.43 5.36 1.28
C VAL A 2 -8.32 6.59 1.51
N ALA A 3 -9.14 6.61 2.56
CA ALA A 3 -9.99 7.76 2.88
C ALA A 3 -9.18 9.04 3.16
N THR A 4 -8.06 8.92 3.88
CA THR A 4 -7.12 10.00 4.15
C THR A 4 -6.45 10.49 2.86
N ALA A 5 -6.01 9.57 2.01
CA ALA A 5 -5.41 9.91 0.72
C ALA A 5 -6.39 10.66 -0.20
N LYS A 6 -7.66 10.23 -0.25
CA LYS A 6 -8.73 10.92 -0.98
C LYS A 6 -9.00 12.32 -0.41
N LYS A 7 -9.12 12.44 0.92
CA LYS A 7 -9.34 13.73 1.60
C LYS A 7 -8.22 14.73 1.30
N ASN A 8 -6.99 14.26 1.26
CA ASN A 8 -5.81 15.08 1.01
C ASN A 8 -5.47 15.23 -0.48
N LYS A 9 -6.32 14.72 -1.39
CA LYS A 9 -6.09 14.76 -2.85
C LYS A 9 -4.69 14.31 -3.25
N VAL A 10 -4.26 13.19 -2.66
CA VAL A 10 -2.93 12.62 -2.90
C VAL A 10 -2.88 11.98 -4.29
N ASP A 11 -1.81 12.24 -5.03
CA ASP A 11 -1.62 11.72 -6.40
C ASP A 11 -0.92 10.34 -6.44
N LEU A 12 -0.25 9.93 -5.36
CA LEU A 12 0.47 8.65 -5.26
C LEU A 12 0.54 8.13 -3.82
N ILE A 13 0.23 6.85 -3.62
CA ILE A 13 0.46 6.14 -2.36
C ILE A 13 1.73 5.29 -2.47
N VAL A 14 2.68 5.45 -1.55
CA VAL A 14 3.90 4.63 -1.50
C VAL A 14 3.82 3.65 -0.33
N MET A 15 4.02 2.36 -0.59
CA MET A 15 4.02 1.31 0.44
C MET A 15 5.30 0.47 0.35
N ALA A 16 5.95 0.22 1.48
CA ALA A 16 7.08 -0.71 1.53
C ALA A 16 6.58 -2.15 1.79
N SER A 17 7.06 -3.11 1.01
CA SER A 17 6.65 -4.51 1.10
C SER A 17 7.57 -5.37 1.95
N HIS A 18 8.84 -4.98 2.18
CA HIS A 18 9.81 -5.85 2.87
C HIS A 18 10.78 -5.09 3.81
N GLY A 19 11.14 -5.77 4.90
CA GLY A 19 12.25 -5.47 5.81
C GLY A 19 12.84 -6.80 6.32
N ARG A 20 13.97 -6.76 7.05
CA ARG A 20 14.82 -7.93 7.38
C ARG A 20 14.12 -9.10 8.11
N LYS A 21 12.90 -8.92 8.68
CA LYS A 21 12.08 -9.96 9.31
C LYS A 21 10.83 -10.38 8.50
N GLY A 22 10.53 -9.72 7.38
CA GLY A 22 9.25 -9.79 6.67
C GLY A 22 9.14 -10.83 5.56
N ILE A 23 10.23 -11.50 5.17
CA ILE A 23 10.26 -12.46 4.05
C ILE A 23 9.34 -13.67 4.27
N LYS A 24 9.01 -14.03 5.52
CA LYS A 24 8.01 -15.08 5.82
C LYS A 24 6.56 -14.69 5.50
N ARG A 25 6.30 -13.42 5.21
CA ARG A 25 4.97 -12.88 4.88
C ARG A 25 4.96 -12.31 3.47
N LEU A 26 5.51 -13.06 2.51
CA LEU A 26 5.47 -12.78 1.07
C LEU A 26 4.04 -12.84 0.49
N LEU A 27 3.02 -13.01 1.33
CA LEU A 27 1.65 -12.65 1.05
C LEU A 27 1.57 -11.13 1.19
N LEU A 28 1.27 -10.41 0.10
CA LEU A 28 0.89 -9.00 0.10
C LEU A 28 0.21 -8.66 1.43
N GLY A 29 0.81 -7.81 2.27
CA GLY A 29 0.26 -7.53 3.59
C GLY A 29 -1.22 -7.14 3.47
N SER A 30 -2.06 -7.53 4.42
CA SER A 30 -3.52 -7.29 4.39
C SER A 30 -3.88 -5.84 4.03
N GLU A 31 -3.10 -4.89 4.55
CA GLU A 31 -3.24 -3.47 4.25
C GLU A 31 -2.93 -3.13 2.78
N THR A 32 -1.87 -3.70 2.20
CA THR A 32 -1.52 -3.49 0.79
C THR A 32 -2.60 -4.07 -0.12
N GLN A 33 -3.15 -5.24 0.21
CA GLN A 33 -4.25 -5.82 -0.56
C GLN A 33 -5.51 -4.95 -0.50
N GLN A 34 -5.90 -4.48 0.69
CA GLN A 34 -7.06 -3.61 0.85
C GLN A 34 -6.89 -2.29 0.08
N VAL A 35 -5.69 -1.69 0.12
CA VAL A 35 -5.41 -0.46 -0.61
C VAL A 35 -5.48 -0.72 -2.12
N LEU A 36 -4.76 -1.72 -2.65
CA LEU A 36 -4.72 -2.02 -4.10
C LEU A 36 -6.10 -2.37 -4.69
N THR A 37 -6.99 -2.98 -3.90
CA THR A 37 -8.32 -3.40 -4.38
C THR A 37 -9.38 -2.30 -4.34
N HIS A 38 -9.20 -1.24 -3.52
CA HIS A 38 -10.26 -0.26 -3.24
C HIS A 38 -9.89 1.19 -3.56
N THR A 39 -8.74 1.44 -4.17
CA THR A 39 -8.28 2.79 -4.52
C THR A 39 -8.12 2.97 -6.03
N THR A 40 -8.51 4.15 -6.52
CA THR A 40 -8.19 4.63 -7.88
C THR A 40 -6.90 5.45 -7.91
N ILE A 41 -6.33 5.76 -6.75
CA ILE A 41 -5.06 6.49 -6.61
C ILE A 41 -3.91 5.52 -6.92
N PRO A 42 -2.97 5.86 -7.80
CA PRO A 42 -1.80 5.03 -8.07
C PRO A 42 -1.07 4.59 -6.79
N VAL A 43 -0.59 3.33 -6.76
CA VAL A 43 0.14 2.76 -5.62
C VAL A 43 1.51 2.26 -6.10
N LEU A 44 2.58 2.81 -5.54
CA LEU A 44 3.95 2.32 -5.74
C LEU A 44 4.34 1.44 -4.57
N VAL A 45 4.66 0.18 -4.84
CA VAL A 45 5.14 -0.76 -3.84
C VAL A 45 6.65 -0.94 -3.98
N THR A 46 7.41 -0.56 -2.96
CA THR A 46 8.88 -0.71 -2.93
C THR A 46 9.28 -1.96 -2.15
N ARG A 47 10.45 -2.54 -2.47
CA ARG A 47 11.04 -3.67 -1.75
C ARG A 47 12.05 -3.19 -0.72
#